data_AF-A0AAD7DM21-F1
#
_entry.id   AF-A0AAD7DM21-F1
#
_cell.length_a   1.000
_cell.length_b   1.000
_cell.length_c   1.000
_cell.angle_alpha   90.00
_cell.angle_beta   90.00
_cell.angle_gamma   90.00
#
_symmetry.space_group_name_H-M   'P 1'
#
loop_
_entity.id
_entity.type
_entity.pdbx_description
1 polymer ?
#
loop_
_entity_poly.entity_id
_entity_poly.type
_entity_poly.pdbx_seq_one_letter_code
_entity_poly.pdbx_strand_id
1 'polypeptide(L)'
;HPLEFRTLLQYRIYHDQKRNITAPREHATSGWDRASMRRCWEFPDMTSRSFSIVIKELEGDLARVVCLFYLVLRGLNTIEDITLPPALKLPLLRDFHVHTATPGWAFTGSGSNEADALLLFDYSPLLVQYAPVIEELLRLPERYRDAIVGITSKINASMTDFIHSNYYRPHNSYTRHSKIKLVR
;
A
#
# COMPACT_ATOMS: atom_id res chain seq x y z
N HIS A 1 7.77 -25.51 13.48
CA HIS A 1 8.53 -26.23 14.53
C HIS A 1 8.03 -25.79 15.91
N PRO A 2 7.93 -26.64 16.96
CA PRO A 2 7.34 -26.27 18.26
C PRO A 2 8.05 -25.09 18.97
N LEU A 3 9.35 -24.95 18.73
CA LEU A 3 10.17 -23.86 19.25
C LEU A 3 9.80 -22.51 18.63
N GLU A 4 9.58 -22.44 17.31
CA GLU A 4 9.18 -21.20 16.61
C GLU A 4 7.81 -20.70 17.11
N PHE A 5 6.88 -21.63 17.35
CA PHE A 5 5.57 -21.29 17.91
C PHE A 5 5.68 -20.73 19.33
N ARG A 6 6.54 -21.32 20.18
CA ARG A 6 6.82 -20.81 21.53
C ARG A 6 7.48 -19.44 21.51
N THR A 7 8.39 -19.17 20.57
CA THR A 7 9.02 -17.86 20.39
C THR A 7 7.99 -16.80 19.96
N LEU A 8 7.10 -17.13 19.02
CA LEU A 8 5.99 -16.24 18.62
C LEU A 8 5.00 -16.01 19.77
N LEU A 9 4.71 -17.03 20.58
CA LEU A 9 3.86 -16.91 21.76
C LEU A 9 4.50 -16.01 22.82
N GLN A 10 5.80 -16.17 23.08
CA GLN A 10 6.57 -15.33 23.99
C GLN A 10 6.61 -13.88 23.51
N TYR A 11 6.87 -13.65 22.22
CA TYR A 11 6.81 -12.31 21.63
C TYR A 11 5.42 -11.70 21.84
N ARG A 12 4.35 -12.46 21.57
CA ARG A 12 2.98 -11.97 21.72
C ARG A 12 2.57 -11.71 23.18
N ILE A 13 3.10 -12.46 24.14
CA ILE A 13 2.75 -12.37 25.57
C ILE A 13 3.59 -11.30 26.29
N TYR A 14 4.86 -11.15 25.94
CA TYR A 14 5.81 -10.29 26.67
C TYR A 14 6.21 -9.02 25.94
N HIS A 15 5.86 -8.86 24.66
CA HIS A 15 6.14 -7.61 23.95
C HIS A 15 5.07 -6.56 24.28
N ASP A 16 5.27 -5.86 25.39
CA ASP A 16 4.63 -4.58 25.64
C ASP A 16 5.17 -3.56 24.62
N GLN A 17 4.30 -2.71 24.06
CA GLN A 17 4.75 -1.62 23.20
C GLN A 17 5.51 -0.60 24.06
N LYS A 18 6.83 -0.61 23.98
CA LYS A 18 7.67 0.25 24.85
C LYS A 18 7.61 1.71 24.41
N ARG A 19 7.30 1.97 23.13
CA ARG A 19 7.24 3.31 22.55
C ARG A 19 5.80 3.79 22.39
N ASN A 20 5.52 4.98 22.94
CA ASN A 20 4.26 5.66 22.75
C ASN A 20 4.42 6.86 21.80
N ILE A 21 4.04 6.70 20.53
CA ILE A 21 4.13 7.73 19.48
C ILE A 21 3.27 8.99 19.74
N THR A 22 2.31 8.89 20.67
CA THR A 22 1.38 9.98 21.03
C THR A 22 1.96 10.90 22.10
N ALA A 23 3.03 10.48 22.78
CA ALA A 23 3.66 11.26 23.83
C ALA A 23 4.25 12.56 23.26
N PRO A 24 4.13 13.72 23.95
CA PRO A 24 4.64 15.01 23.45
C PRO A 24 6.12 14.99 23.05
N ARG A 25 6.95 14.21 23.77
CA ARG A 25 8.37 14.03 23.46
C ARG A 25 8.65 13.40 22.09
N GLU A 26 7.68 12.66 21.53
CA GLU A 26 7.79 12.00 20.23
C GLU A 26 7.21 12.85 19.11
N HIS A 27 6.46 13.94 19.37
CA HIS A 27 5.74 14.68 18.33
C HIS A 27 6.67 15.20 17.22
N ALA A 28 7.90 15.60 17.57
CA ALA A 28 8.89 16.04 16.60
C ALA A 28 9.24 14.97 15.55
N THR A 29 9.27 13.70 15.95
CA THR A 29 9.69 12.58 15.08
C THR A 29 8.49 11.80 14.51
N SER A 30 7.44 11.61 15.32
CA SER A 30 6.21 10.91 14.93
C SER A 30 5.25 11.78 14.13
N GLY A 31 5.28 13.10 14.31
CA GLY A 31 4.36 14.06 13.70
C GLY A 31 2.93 14.01 14.25
N TRP A 32 2.70 13.33 15.39
CA TRP A 32 1.36 13.09 15.96
C TRP A 32 0.58 14.36 16.33
N ASP A 33 1.26 15.49 16.49
CA ASP A 33 0.66 16.81 16.70
C ASP A 33 -0.23 17.24 15.51
N ARG A 34 0.09 16.81 14.29
CA ARG A 34 -0.66 17.13 13.07
C ARG A 34 -1.81 16.16 12.81
N ALA A 35 -2.96 16.70 12.42
CA ALA A 35 -4.15 15.90 12.11
C ALA A 35 -3.94 14.95 10.93
N SER A 36 -3.23 15.42 9.88
CA SER A 36 -2.83 14.62 8.72
C SER A 36 -2.06 13.36 9.12
N MET A 37 -1.02 13.53 9.95
CA MET A 37 -0.18 12.42 10.37
C MET A 37 -0.88 11.48 11.36
N ARG A 38 -1.74 11.98 12.25
CA ARG A 38 -2.60 11.10 13.07
C ARG A 38 -3.41 10.17 12.21
N ARG A 39 -4.00 10.70 11.13
CA ARG A 39 -4.74 9.88 10.18
C ARG A 39 -3.84 8.86 9.49
N CYS A 40 -2.63 9.25 9.11
CA CYS A 40 -1.62 8.31 8.59
C CYS A 40 -1.29 7.18 9.59
N TRP A 41 -1.23 7.45 10.89
CA TRP A 41 -0.96 6.42 11.90
C TRP A 41 -2.13 5.44 12.14
N GLU A 42 -3.35 5.81 11.77
CA GLU A 42 -4.54 4.96 11.88
C GLU A 42 -4.65 3.95 10.72
N PHE A 43 -4.23 4.32 9.51
CA PHE A 43 -4.36 3.44 8.34
C PHE A 43 -3.60 2.09 8.47
N PRO A 44 -2.39 2.02 9.06
CA PRO A 44 -1.74 0.74 9.33
C PRO A 44 -2.55 -0.13 10.28
N ASP A 45 -3.20 0.44 11.30
CA ASP A 45 -4.04 -0.33 12.22
C ASP A 45 -5.26 -0.95 11.50
N MET A 46 -5.82 -0.22 10.53
CA MET A 46 -6.95 -0.67 9.72
C MET A 46 -6.57 -1.73 8.68
N THR A 47 -5.35 -1.67 8.15
CA THR A 47 -4.92 -2.53 7.02
C THR A 47 -4.05 -3.71 7.45
N SER A 48 -3.23 -3.56 8.49
CA SER A 48 -2.36 -4.62 9.02
C SER A 48 -1.91 -4.33 10.45
N ARG A 49 -2.64 -4.87 11.43
CA ARG A 49 -2.35 -4.67 12.86
C ARG A 49 -0.95 -5.13 13.27
N SER A 50 -0.46 -6.24 12.72
CA SER A 50 0.89 -6.74 13.00
C SER A 50 1.96 -5.79 12.49
N PHE A 51 1.83 -5.30 11.26
CA PHE A 51 2.81 -4.40 10.69
C PHE A 51 2.76 -3.01 11.34
N SER A 52 1.56 -2.53 11.71
CA SER A 52 1.39 -1.29 12.47
C SER A 52 2.19 -1.28 13.77
N ILE A 53 2.13 -2.39 14.54
CA ILE A 53 2.90 -2.53 15.78
C ILE A 53 4.40 -2.39 15.50
N VAL A 54 4.90 -3.10 14.48
CA VAL A 54 6.33 -3.05 14.11
C VAL A 54 6.76 -1.63 13.70
N ILE A 55 5.96 -0.92 12.91
CA ILE A 55 6.29 0.45 12.48
C ILE A 55 6.35 1.39 13.70
N LYS A 56 5.40 1.27 14.64
CA LYS A 56 5.31 2.13 15.82
C LYS A 56 6.48 1.95 16.79
N GLU A 57 7.10 0.76 16.81
CA GLU A 57 8.30 0.46 17.61
C GLU A 57 9.60 1.06 17.03
N LEU A 58 9.64 1.44 15.75
CA LEU A 58 10.84 2.06 15.16
C LEU A 58 11.16 3.39 15.85
N GLU A 59 12.43 3.75 15.97
CA GLU A 59 12.84 4.99 16.66
C GLU A 59 12.97 6.19 15.72
N GLY A 60 12.74 7.39 16.27
CA GLY A 60 12.96 8.65 15.57
C GLY A 60 12.14 8.83 14.29
N ASP A 61 12.71 9.56 13.34
CA ASP A 61 12.06 9.87 12.05
C ASP A 61 11.81 8.63 11.19
N LEU A 62 12.55 7.54 11.42
CA LEU A 62 12.44 6.31 10.64
C LEU A 62 11.04 5.73 10.71
N ALA A 63 10.39 5.78 11.89
CA ALA A 63 9.02 5.29 12.06
C ALA A 63 8.05 5.98 11.11
N ARG A 64 8.14 7.31 11.01
CA ARG A 64 7.28 8.12 10.14
C ARG A 64 7.57 7.84 8.66
N VAL A 65 8.84 7.75 8.27
CA VAL A 65 9.24 7.45 6.89
C VAL A 65 8.74 6.06 6.47
N VAL A 66 8.92 5.05 7.31
CA VAL A 66 8.46 3.67 7.03
C VAL A 66 6.93 3.59 7.03
N CYS A 67 6.25 4.32 7.92
CA CYS A 67 4.79 4.44 7.92
C CYS A 67 4.28 4.93 6.57
N LEU A 68 4.80 6.06 6.09
CA LEU A 68 4.39 6.65 4.82
C LEU A 68 4.74 5.74 3.64
N PHE A 69 5.93 5.14 3.63
CA PHE A 69 6.32 4.17 2.60
C PHE A 69 5.34 2.99 2.52
N TYR A 70 4.97 2.43 3.68
CA TYR A 70 3.98 1.36 3.75
C TYR A 70 2.62 1.79 3.19
N LEU A 71 2.15 2.99 3.52
CA LEU A 71 0.86 3.49 3.04
C LEU A 71 0.85 3.73 1.53
N VAL A 72 1.96 4.21 0.96
CA VAL A 72 2.08 4.35 -0.49
C VAL A 72 1.97 3.00 -1.17
N LEU A 73 2.74 2.00 -0.73
CA LEU A 73 2.68 0.66 -1.31
C LEU A 73 1.33 -0.03 -1.06
N ARG A 74 0.71 0.19 0.10
CA ARG A 74 -0.62 -0.33 0.40
C ARG A 74 -1.69 0.31 -0.49
N GLY A 75 -1.58 1.61 -0.76
CA GLY A 75 -2.44 2.30 -1.72
C GLY A 75 -2.31 1.70 -3.12
N LEU A 76 -1.08 1.46 -3.57
CA LEU A 76 -0.82 0.80 -4.85
C LEU A 76 -1.45 -0.59 -4.93
N ASN A 77 -1.21 -1.45 -3.93
CA ASN A 77 -1.80 -2.79 -3.90
C ASN A 77 -3.33 -2.73 -3.86
N THR A 78 -3.91 -1.74 -3.18
CA THR A 78 -5.37 -1.57 -3.19
C THR A 78 -5.87 -1.26 -4.60
N ILE A 79 -5.15 -0.41 -5.37
CA ILE A 79 -5.49 -0.13 -6.77
C ILE A 79 -5.31 -1.38 -7.65
N GLU A 80 -4.35 -2.24 -7.33
CA GLU A 80 -4.20 -3.54 -7.99
C GLU A 80 -5.35 -4.50 -7.67
N ASP A 81 -5.82 -4.54 -6.43
CA ASP A 81 -6.83 -5.48 -5.97
C ASP A 81 -8.25 -5.10 -6.43
N ILE A 82 -8.52 -3.81 -6.66
CA ILE A 82 -9.86 -3.32 -7.01
C ILE A 82 -10.30 -3.74 -8.42
N THR A 83 -11.60 -4.02 -8.57
CA THR A 83 -12.19 -4.38 -9.86
C THR A 83 -12.47 -3.14 -10.69
N LEU A 84 -11.45 -2.67 -11.43
CA LEU A 84 -11.57 -1.60 -12.43
C LEU A 84 -11.35 -2.15 -13.85
N PRO A 85 -11.97 -1.58 -14.89
CA PRO A 85 -11.66 -1.88 -16.28
C PRO A 85 -10.17 -1.67 -16.58
N PRO A 86 -9.50 -2.55 -17.35
CA PRO A 86 -8.06 -2.42 -17.64
C PRO A 86 -7.67 -1.05 -18.24
N ALA A 87 -8.54 -0.47 -19.05
CA ALA A 87 -8.33 0.85 -19.67
C ALA A 87 -8.18 1.99 -18.65
N LEU A 88 -8.78 1.86 -17.46
CA LEU A 88 -8.69 2.83 -16.37
C LEU A 88 -7.63 2.42 -15.34
N LYS A 89 -7.53 1.12 -15.07
CA LYS A 89 -6.62 0.55 -14.08
C LYS A 89 -5.14 0.69 -14.47
N LEU A 90 -4.80 0.38 -15.72
CA LEU A 90 -3.40 0.37 -16.16
C LEU A 90 -2.77 1.77 -16.14
N PRO A 91 -3.41 2.85 -16.66
CA PRO A 91 -2.87 4.20 -16.53
C PRO A 91 -2.75 4.63 -15.06
N LEU A 92 -3.77 4.33 -14.26
CA LEU A 92 -3.78 4.68 -12.83
C LEU A 92 -2.63 4.01 -12.08
N LEU A 93 -2.40 2.71 -12.29
CA LEU A 93 -1.27 1.99 -11.68
C LEU A 93 0.07 2.55 -12.16
N ARG A 94 0.22 2.82 -13.45
CA ARG A 94 1.46 3.36 -14.02
C ARG A 94 1.81 4.72 -13.40
N ASP A 95 0.83 5.61 -13.33
CA ASP A 95 1.02 7.01 -12.91
C ASP A 95 0.81 7.23 -11.41
N PHE A 96 0.50 6.18 -10.63
CA PHE A 96 0.25 6.30 -9.19
C PHE A 96 1.39 6.99 -8.44
N HIS A 97 2.66 6.72 -8.79
CA HIS A 97 3.81 7.38 -8.19
C HIS A 97 3.82 8.91 -8.41
N VAL A 98 3.29 9.39 -9.53
CA VAL A 98 3.10 10.82 -9.83
C VAL A 98 1.96 11.38 -8.99
N HIS A 99 0.83 10.68 -8.93
CA HIS A 99 -0.33 11.06 -8.13
C HIS A 99 0.00 11.20 -6.64
N THR A 100 0.77 10.25 -6.09
CA THR A 100 1.26 10.28 -4.71
C THR A 100 2.15 11.49 -4.40
N ALA A 101 2.78 12.10 -5.42
CA ALA A 101 3.57 13.33 -5.28
C ALA A 101 2.81 14.59 -5.70
N THR A 102 1.54 14.49 -6.09
CA THR A 102 0.72 15.61 -6.58
C THR A 102 -0.19 16.14 -5.47
N PRO A 103 0.00 17.38 -4.99
CA PRO A 103 -0.88 17.98 -4.00
C PRO A 103 -2.34 18.01 -4.44
N GLY A 104 -3.26 17.65 -3.55
CA GLY A 104 -4.70 17.71 -3.81
C GLY A 104 -5.25 16.57 -4.66
N TRP A 105 -4.42 15.60 -5.07
CA TRP A 105 -4.93 14.40 -5.71
C TRP A 105 -5.78 13.59 -4.72
N ALA A 106 -6.94 13.14 -5.19
CA ALA A 106 -7.83 12.26 -4.46
C ALA A 106 -8.32 11.17 -5.42
N PHE A 107 -8.45 9.94 -4.92
CA PHE A 107 -9.05 8.86 -5.67
C PHE A 107 -10.58 9.03 -5.63
N THR A 108 -11.15 9.63 -6.67
CA THR A 108 -12.60 9.92 -6.74
C THR A 108 -13.42 8.84 -7.45
N GLY A 109 -12.82 7.69 -7.80
CA GLY A 109 -13.44 6.82 -8.80
C GLY A 109 -13.50 7.53 -10.15
N SER A 110 -13.40 6.77 -11.24
CA SER A 110 -13.34 7.34 -12.58
C SER A 110 -14.74 7.67 -13.10
N GLY A 111 -15.25 8.89 -12.91
CA GLY A 111 -16.39 9.39 -13.69
C GLY A 111 -17.49 10.08 -12.88
N SER A 112 -18.20 10.98 -13.55
CA SER A 112 -19.28 11.81 -13.02
C SER A 112 -20.62 11.08 -12.83
N ASN A 113 -20.63 9.75 -12.77
CA ASN A 113 -21.86 8.95 -12.74
C ASN A 113 -22.10 8.30 -11.38
N GLU A 114 -23.37 8.14 -11.01
CA GLU A 114 -23.81 7.56 -9.72
C GLU A 114 -23.33 6.09 -9.52
N ALA A 115 -22.96 5.40 -10.59
CA ALA A 115 -22.34 4.08 -10.54
C ALA A 115 -20.90 4.10 -9.97
N ASP A 116 -20.13 5.17 -10.21
CA ASP A 116 -18.77 5.34 -9.69
C ASP A 116 -18.79 5.64 -8.19
N ALA A 117 -19.87 6.27 -7.71
CA ALA A 117 -20.12 6.50 -6.27
C ALA A 117 -20.41 5.21 -5.50
N LEU A 118 -21.03 4.21 -6.15
CA LEU A 118 -21.24 2.87 -5.57
C LEU A 118 -19.94 2.07 -5.48
N LEU A 119 -19.08 2.17 -6.50
CA LEU A 119 -17.73 1.62 -6.41
C LEU A 119 -16.97 2.27 -5.25
N LEU A 120 -17.12 3.59 -5.04
CA LEU A 120 -16.47 4.36 -3.97
C LEU A 120 -16.67 3.76 -2.56
N PHE A 121 -17.81 3.09 -2.33
CA PHE A 121 -18.18 2.47 -1.07
C PHE A 121 -17.44 1.15 -0.77
N ASP A 122 -17.00 0.43 -1.80
CA ASP A 122 -16.23 -0.82 -1.67
C ASP A 122 -14.72 -0.57 -1.55
N TYR A 123 -14.23 0.67 -1.73
CA TYR A 123 -12.80 0.93 -1.65
C TYR A 123 -12.28 1.02 -0.21
N SER A 124 -11.02 0.63 -0.08
CA SER A 124 -10.26 0.80 1.16
C SER A 124 -10.34 2.25 1.66
N PRO A 125 -10.63 2.47 2.95
CA PRO A 125 -10.64 3.80 3.57
C PRO A 125 -9.35 4.60 3.33
N LEU A 126 -8.23 3.91 3.07
CA LEU A 126 -6.95 4.51 2.71
C LEU A 126 -7.01 5.28 1.38
N LEU A 127 -7.63 4.72 0.33
CA LEU A 127 -7.67 5.38 -0.98
C LEU A 127 -8.64 6.57 -0.99
N VAL A 128 -9.79 6.41 -0.33
CA VAL A 128 -10.79 7.48 -0.20
C VAL A 128 -10.21 8.68 0.57
N GLN A 129 -9.43 8.41 1.62
CA GLN A 129 -8.81 9.42 2.46
C GLN A 129 -7.30 9.49 2.24
N TYR A 130 -6.86 9.47 0.97
CA TYR A 130 -5.43 9.42 0.66
C TYR A 130 -4.71 10.79 0.81
N ALA A 131 -5.45 11.90 0.81
CA ALA A 131 -4.88 13.25 0.87
C ALA A 131 -3.90 13.50 2.04
N PRO A 132 -4.15 13.05 3.29
CA PRO A 132 -3.18 13.15 4.38
C PRO A 132 -1.84 12.44 4.11
N VAL A 133 -1.85 11.34 3.34
CA VAL A 133 -0.63 10.60 2.98
C VAL A 133 0.24 11.45 2.07
N ILE A 134 -0.37 12.10 1.06
CA ILE A 134 0.33 13.01 0.15
C ILE A 134 0.89 14.20 0.94
N GLU A 135 0.07 14.80 1.82
CA GLU A 135 0.45 15.96 2.61
C GLU A 135 1.68 15.67 3.49
N GLU A 136 1.70 14.54 4.19
CA GLU A 136 2.84 14.15 5.04
C GLU A 136 4.04 13.65 4.22
N LEU A 137 3.82 13.01 3.07
CA LEU A 137 4.91 12.60 2.19
C LEU A 137 5.68 13.81 1.63
N LEU A 138 4.96 14.86 1.23
CA LEU A 138 5.57 16.10 0.73
C LEU A 138 6.32 16.89 1.82
N ARG A 139 6.03 16.64 3.10
CA ARG A 139 6.76 17.20 4.24
C ARG A 139 8.05 16.45 4.56
N LEU A 140 8.25 15.25 4.02
CA LEU A 140 9.50 14.54 4.24
C LEU A 140 10.66 15.24 3.53
N PRO A 141 11.88 15.15 4.09
CA PRO A 141 13.09 15.50 3.36
C PRO A 141 13.13 14.81 1.99
N GLU A 142 13.56 15.56 0.97
CA GLU A 142 13.59 15.15 -0.43
C GLU A 142 14.21 13.75 -0.63
N ARG A 143 15.33 13.46 0.04
CA ARG A 143 15.99 12.14 -0.01
C ARG A 143 15.06 10.95 0.30
N TYR A 144 14.12 11.12 1.23
CA TYR A 144 13.19 10.06 1.61
C TYR A 144 12.00 10.00 0.67
N ARG A 145 11.45 11.17 0.32
CA ARG A 145 10.36 11.29 -0.64
C ARG A 145 10.74 10.65 -1.98
N ASP A 146 11.91 10.99 -2.51
CA ASP A 146 12.38 10.52 -3.81
C ASP A 146 12.69 9.01 -3.79
N ALA A 147 13.18 8.49 -2.66
CA ALA A 147 13.35 7.06 -2.47
C ALA A 147 12.00 6.32 -2.49
N ILE A 148 11.00 6.83 -1.78
CA ILE A 148 9.64 6.26 -1.75
C ILE A 148 9.04 6.28 -3.15
N VAL A 149 8.98 7.46 -3.79
CA VAL A 149 8.39 7.63 -5.12
C VAL A 149 9.14 6.81 -6.17
N GLY A 150 10.47 6.78 -6.11
CA GLY A 150 11.31 6.02 -7.04
C GLY A 150 11.12 4.51 -6.91
N ILE A 151 10.97 3.97 -5.68
CA ILE A 151 10.65 2.55 -5.48
C ILE A 151 9.24 2.26 -5.97
N THR A 152 8.25 3.10 -5.64
CA THR A 152 6.88 2.96 -6.12
C THR A 152 6.82 2.94 -7.64
N SER A 153 7.53 3.84 -8.33
CA SER A 153 7.60 3.87 -9.80
C SER A 153 8.08 2.53 -10.40
N LYS A 154 9.12 1.91 -9.81
CA LYS A 154 9.62 0.59 -10.25
C LYS A 154 8.62 -0.52 -10.03
N ILE A 155 7.94 -0.54 -8.88
CA ILE A 155 6.91 -1.54 -8.57
C ILE A 155 5.71 -1.37 -9.50
N ASN A 156 5.26 -0.12 -9.73
CA ASN A 156 4.17 0.21 -10.66
C ASN A 156 4.45 -0.34 -12.06
N ALA A 157 5.66 -0.10 -12.59
CA ALA A 157 6.06 -0.61 -13.90
C ALA A 157 6.00 -2.14 -13.94
N SER A 158 6.63 -2.81 -12.97
CA SER A 158 6.63 -4.28 -12.89
C SER A 158 5.21 -4.87 -12.78
N MET A 159 4.33 -4.23 -12.01
CA MET A 159 2.95 -4.68 -11.81
C MET A 159 2.11 -4.46 -13.06
N THR A 160 2.29 -3.32 -13.73
CA THR A 160 1.61 -3.01 -15.01
C THR A 160 2.00 -4.01 -16.09
N ASP A 161 3.29 -4.34 -16.21
CA ASP A 161 3.81 -5.32 -17.18
C ASP A 161 3.24 -6.72 -16.92
N PHE A 162 3.15 -7.12 -15.64
CA PHE A 162 2.56 -8.40 -15.24
C PHE A 162 1.07 -8.49 -15.58
N ILE A 163 0.29 -7.46 -15.26
CA ILE A 163 -1.14 -7.40 -15.57
C ILE A 163 -1.34 -7.42 -17.09
N HIS A 164 -0.60 -6.58 -17.83
CA HIS A 164 -0.66 -6.55 -19.28
C HIS A 164 -0.32 -7.92 -19.88
N SER A 165 0.74 -8.59 -19.40
CA SER A 165 1.09 -9.93 -19.87
C SER A 165 0.00 -10.97 -19.57
N ASN A 166 -0.72 -10.87 -18.45
CA ASN A 166 -1.79 -11.82 -18.11
C ASN A 166 -3.06 -11.60 -18.96
N TYR A 167 -3.40 -10.35 -19.28
CA TYR A 167 -4.55 -10.05 -20.15
C TYR A 167 -4.28 -10.38 -21.62
N TYR A 168 -3.06 -10.17 -22.11
CA TYR A 168 -2.71 -10.36 -23.52
C TYR A 168 -1.98 -11.67 -23.83
N ARG A 169 -1.77 -12.55 -22.85
CA ARG A 169 -1.35 -13.93 -23.13
C ARG A 169 -2.52 -14.66 -23.80
N PRO A 170 -2.37 -15.16 -25.05
CA PRO A 170 -3.39 -16.04 -25.60
C PRO A 170 -3.49 -17.26 -24.68
N HIS A 171 -4.72 -17.60 -24.26
CA HIS A 171 -5.04 -18.87 -23.62
C HIS A 171 -4.76 -20.01 -24.61
N ASN A 172 -3.49 -20.38 -24.78
CA ASN A 172 -3.07 -21.50 -25.62
C ASN A 172 -2.30 -22.54 -24.79
N SER A 173 -2.84 -22.87 -23.63
CA SER A 173 -2.35 -23.95 -22.77
C SER A 173 -3.45 -24.90 -22.29
N TYR A 174 -4.53 -25.06 -23.07
CA TYR A 174 -5.27 -26.32 -23.10
C TYR A 174 -4.79 -27.09 -24.34
N THR A 175 -4.05 -28.19 -24.13
CA THR A 175 -3.47 -29.16 -25.11
C THR A 175 -1.94 -29.23 -25.22
N ARG A 176 -1.25 -29.39 -24.09
CA ARG A 176 -0.10 -30.33 -24.04
C ARG A 176 -0.36 -31.23 -22.84
N HIS A 177 -0.12 -32.54 -22.98
CA HIS A 177 -0.41 -33.66 -22.06
C HIS A 177 -1.64 -34.53 -22.38
N SER A 178 -1.79 -34.95 -23.64
CA SER A 178 -2.40 -36.26 -23.97
C SER A 178 -2.16 -36.65 -25.43
N LYS A 179 -0.87 -36.75 -25.83
CA LYS A 179 -0.51 -37.63 -26.96
C LYS A 179 -0.23 -39.02 -26.38
N ILE A 180 -1.29 -39.78 -26.15
CA ILE A 180 -1.21 -41.24 -26.09
C ILE A 180 -0.73 -41.68 -27.48
N LYS A 181 0.50 -42.21 -27.56
CA LYS A 181 0.94 -42.96 -28.74
C LYS A 181 0.10 -44.23 -28.81
N LEU A 182 -0.89 -44.27 -29.71
CA LEU A 182 -1.35 -45.55 -30.24
C LEU A 182 -0.23 -46.06 -31.16
N VAL A 183 0.50 -47.06 -30.67
CA VAL A 183 1.35 -47.92 -31.48
C VAL A 183 0.43 -48.83 -32.28
N ARG A 184 0.60 -48.83 -33.60
CA ARG A 184 0.07 -49.85 -34.51
C ARG A 184 0.91 -51.12 -34.39
#